data_AF-A0A5N5GFB7-F1
#
_entry.id   AF-A0A5N5GFB7-F1
#
_cell.length_a   1.000
_cell.length_b   1.000
_cell.length_c   1.000
_cell.angle_alpha   90.00
_cell.angle_beta   90.00
_cell.angle_gamma   90.00
#
_symmetry.space_group_name_H-M   'P 1'
#
loop_
_entity.id
_entity.type
_entity.pdbx_description
1 polymer ?
#
loop_
_entity_poly.entity_id
_entity_poly.type
_entity_poly.pdbx_seq_one_letter_code
_entity_poly.pdbx_strand_id
1 'polypeptide(L)'
;MESAAAWVDAQEWEVCNDDGFVFKRRKRRRVDPDADSSASAPPSSSAADLREDHEKLRRERRRNFLLKLRDKYQAEIDQWELLSSMLRAMEGRARQLQQQREEEQQQRTEEEERQKTASSDGPSALEIQGSDSGCGSLVDELLLQVDAHAAIIGDVSSLCDTADALCKEEEEQITPLFFGIPICSSPRELMRSLQW
;
A
#
# COMPACT_ATOMS: atom_id res chain seq x y z
N MET A 1 -5.69 -64.57 25.04
CA MET A 1 -6.96 -63.82 25.17
C MET A 1 -6.83 -62.98 26.41
N GLU A 2 -6.78 -61.66 26.25
CA GLU A 2 -7.47 -60.66 27.10
C GLU A 2 -6.94 -59.27 26.71
N SER A 3 -7.80 -58.55 25.99
CA SER A 3 -7.64 -57.16 25.61
C SER A 3 -7.83 -56.28 26.84
N ALA A 4 -6.84 -55.47 27.19
CA ALA A 4 -7.02 -54.38 28.14
C ALA A 4 -7.20 -53.08 27.36
N ALA A 5 -8.39 -52.52 27.47
CA ALA A 5 -8.90 -51.39 26.73
C ALA A 5 -7.96 -50.17 26.75
N ALA A 6 -7.54 -49.81 25.55
CA ALA A 6 -7.30 -48.47 25.05
C ALA A 6 -7.58 -47.33 26.04
N TRP A 7 -6.51 -46.73 26.54
CA TRP A 7 -6.51 -45.36 27.05
C TRP A 7 -6.87 -44.39 25.89
N VAL A 8 -8.13 -44.37 25.45
CA VAL A 8 -8.64 -43.38 24.49
C VAL A 8 -9.06 -42.12 25.23
N ASP A 9 -8.14 -41.57 26.01
CA ASP A 9 -8.23 -40.19 26.51
C ASP A 9 -6.95 -39.42 26.16
N ALA A 10 -6.48 -39.64 24.93
CA ALA A 10 -5.62 -38.65 24.29
C ALA A 10 -6.45 -37.38 24.16
N GLN A 11 -6.20 -36.44 25.07
CA GLN A 11 -6.61 -35.05 25.06
C GLN A 11 -6.15 -34.41 23.73
N GLU A 12 -6.78 -34.77 22.62
CA GLU A 12 -6.34 -34.38 21.28
C GLU A 12 -6.65 -32.89 21.12
N TRP A 13 -5.63 -32.05 21.22
CA TRP A 13 -5.73 -30.61 21.01
C TRP A 13 -5.56 -30.33 19.52
N GLU A 14 -6.58 -29.74 18.90
CA GLU A 14 -6.47 -29.20 17.54
C GLU A 14 -5.97 -27.76 17.60
N VAL A 15 -5.03 -27.43 16.73
CA VAL A 15 -4.57 -26.06 16.49
C VAL A 15 -5.52 -25.44 15.48
N CYS A 16 -6.15 -24.34 15.85
CA CYS A 16 -7.06 -23.61 14.96
C CYS A 16 -6.50 -22.22 14.70
N ASN A 17 -6.49 -21.82 13.43
CA ASN A 17 -6.21 -20.46 13.00
C ASN A 17 -7.52 -19.81 12.60
N ASP A 18 -7.94 -18.80 13.36
CA ASP A 18 -9.08 -17.95 13.02
C ASP A 18 -8.53 -16.54 12.74
N ASP A 19 -8.50 -16.15 11.46
CA ASP A 19 -8.17 -14.81 10.97
C ASP A 19 -6.84 -14.24 11.54
N GLY A 20 -5.81 -15.08 11.65
CA GLY A 20 -4.47 -14.71 12.13
C GLY A 20 -4.24 -14.92 13.62
N PHE A 21 -5.25 -15.37 14.39
CA PHE A 21 -5.09 -15.77 15.78
C PHE A 21 -5.09 -17.29 15.92
N VAL A 22 -3.97 -17.83 16.41
CA VAL A 22 -3.77 -19.27 16.59
C VAL A 22 -4.03 -19.69 18.03
N PHE A 23 -4.93 -20.64 18.25
CA PHE A 23 -5.20 -21.20 19.57
C PHE A 23 -5.39 -22.72 19.55
N LYS A 24 -5.13 -23.36 20.68
CA LYS A 24 -5.39 -24.79 20.89
C LYS A 24 -6.80 -24.98 21.45
N ARG A 25 -7.59 -25.89 20.88
CA ARG A 25 -8.88 -26.31 21.45
C ARG A 25 -8.98 -27.83 21.52
N ARG A 26 -9.72 -28.36 22.51
CA ARG A 26 -9.96 -29.81 22.60
C ARG A 26 -10.83 -30.26 21.43
N LYS A 27 -10.35 -31.24 20.67
CA LYS A 27 -11.06 -31.86 19.55
C LYS A 27 -12.34 -32.52 20.07
N ARG A 28 -13.50 -32.10 19.57
CA ARG A 28 -14.76 -32.79 19.88
C ARG A 28 -14.81 -34.06 19.04
N ARG A 29 -14.98 -35.23 19.65
CA ARG A 29 -15.48 -36.39 18.91
C ARG A 29 -16.80 -35.96 18.27
N ARG A 30 -16.89 -36.01 16.94
CA ARG A 30 -18.20 -35.94 16.31
C ARG A 30 -18.95 -37.17 16.81
N VAL A 31 -20.01 -36.95 17.57
CA VAL A 31 -20.98 -38.01 17.87
C VAL A 31 -21.65 -38.27 16.53
N ASP A 32 -21.30 -39.38 15.90
CA ASP A 32 -22.12 -39.96 14.84
C ASP A 32 -23.48 -40.27 15.48
N PRO A 33 -24.61 -39.78 14.93
CA PRO A 33 -25.91 -39.96 15.56
C PRO A 33 -26.38 -41.44 15.62
N ASP A 34 -25.66 -42.37 14.99
CA ASP A 34 -26.04 -43.79 14.89
C ASP A 34 -25.18 -44.76 15.72
N ALA A 35 -24.31 -44.28 16.62
CA ALA A 35 -23.53 -45.16 17.51
C ALA A 35 -23.94 -44.97 18.98
N ASP A 36 -24.92 -45.80 19.38
CA ASP A 36 -25.19 -46.31 20.72
C ASP A 36 -25.15 -45.35 21.92
N SER A 37 -26.35 -45.17 22.47
CA SER A 37 -26.63 -44.73 23.84
C SER A 37 -25.94 -45.64 24.85
N SER A 38 -24.80 -45.24 25.44
CA SER A 38 -24.32 -45.70 26.76
C SER A 38 -23.07 -44.94 27.22
N ALA A 39 -23.24 -43.72 27.71
CA ALA A 39 -22.40 -43.12 28.76
C ALA A 39 -23.00 -41.76 29.17
N SER A 40 -23.89 -41.76 30.15
CA SER A 40 -24.30 -40.53 30.83
C SER A 40 -23.13 -40.05 31.70
N ALA A 41 -22.32 -39.13 31.19
CA ALA A 41 -21.44 -38.31 32.00
C ALA A 41 -22.25 -37.12 32.55
N PRO A 42 -22.05 -36.69 33.80
CA PRO A 42 -22.88 -35.64 34.39
C PRO A 42 -22.71 -34.33 33.61
N PRO A 43 -23.78 -33.54 33.42
CA PRO A 43 -23.68 -32.20 32.86
C PRO A 43 -22.97 -31.32 33.90
N SER A 44 -21.64 -31.26 33.84
CA SER A 44 -20.87 -30.27 34.58
C SER A 44 -21.26 -28.90 34.06
N SER A 45 -22.08 -28.17 34.82
CA SER A 45 -22.50 -26.80 34.53
C SER A 45 -21.32 -25.89 34.15
N SER A 46 -20.13 -26.15 34.70
CA SER A 46 -18.90 -25.40 34.40
C SER A 46 -18.39 -25.52 32.95
N ALA A 47 -18.67 -26.61 32.23
CA ALA A 47 -18.13 -26.81 30.88
C ALA A 47 -18.95 -26.08 29.80
N ALA A 48 -20.24 -25.85 30.05
CA ALA A 48 -21.10 -25.04 29.18
C ALA A 48 -20.78 -23.55 29.35
N ASP A 49 -20.64 -23.09 30.58
CA ASP A 49 -20.33 -21.70 30.91
C ASP A 49 -18.97 -21.27 30.34
N LEU A 50 -17.91 -22.08 30.53
CA LEU A 50 -16.59 -21.82 29.94
C LEU A 50 -16.62 -21.79 28.40
N ARG A 51 -17.45 -22.61 27.75
CA ARG A 51 -17.58 -22.60 26.29
C ARG A 51 -18.25 -21.33 25.78
N GLU A 52 -19.28 -20.86 26.47
CA GLU A 52 -20.00 -19.64 26.12
C GLU A 52 -19.08 -18.41 26.25
N ASP A 53 -18.28 -18.35 27.30
CA ASP A 53 -17.30 -17.27 27.53
C ASP A 53 -16.21 -17.24 26.44
N HIS A 54 -15.69 -18.41 26.05
CA HIS A 54 -14.73 -18.48 24.94
C HIS A 54 -15.35 -18.06 23.60
N GLU A 55 -16.62 -18.33 23.37
CA GLU A 55 -17.34 -17.90 22.16
C GLU A 55 -17.66 -16.40 22.17
N LYS A 56 -18.02 -15.83 23.33
CA LYS A 56 -18.16 -14.38 23.52
C LYS A 56 -16.86 -13.66 23.21
N LEU A 57 -15.75 -14.13 23.77
CA LEU A 57 -14.43 -13.55 23.54
C LEU A 57 -13.99 -13.68 22.06
N ARG A 58 -14.35 -14.76 21.37
CA ARG A 58 -14.14 -14.88 19.92
C ARG A 58 -14.95 -13.83 19.15
N ARG A 59 -16.23 -13.67 19.47
CA ARG A 59 -17.11 -12.69 18.83
C ARG A 59 -16.62 -11.26 19.04
N GLU A 60 -16.18 -10.93 20.25
CA GLU A 60 -15.60 -9.62 20.57
C GLU A 60 -14.31 -9.36 19.79
N ARG A 61 -13.41 -10.35 19.69
CA ARG A 61 -12.20 -10.21 18.87
C ARG A 61 -12.51 -9.98 17.40
N ARG A 62 -13.46 -10.74 16.83
CA ARG A 62 -13.90 -10.55 15.43
C ARG A 62 -14.48 -9.16 15.22
N ARG A 63 -15.36 -8.72 16.13
CA ARG A 63 -15.94 -7.36 16.09
C ARG A 63 -14.84 -6.29 16.14
N ASN A 64 -13.91 -6.41 17.08
CA ASN A 64 -12.84 -5.43 17.24
C ASN A 64 -11.89 -5.39 16.04
N PHE A 65 -11.57 -6.55 15.45
CA PHE A 65 -10.76 -6.62 14.24
C PHE A 65 -11.48 -5.94 13.06
N LEU A 66 -12.76 -6.25 12.84
CA LEU A 66 -13.54 -5.64 11.76
C LEU A 66 -13.69 -4.13 11.95
N LEU A 67 -13.87 -3.65 13.18
CA LEU A 67 -13.92 -2.22 13.48
C LEU A 67 -12.58 -1.55 13.16
N LYS A 68 -11.45 -2.13 13.59
CA LYS A 68 -10.11 -1.61 13.25
C LYS A 68 -9.87 -1.59 11.74
N LEU A 69 -10.30 -2.63 11.04
CA LEU A 69 -10.14 -2.73 9.60
C LEU A 69 -10.96 -1.66 8.88
N ARG A 70 -12.22 -1.48 9.29
CA ARG A 70 -13.08 -0.38 8.83
C ARG A 70 -12.41 0.96 9.09
N ASP A 71 -11.92 1.21 10.31
CA ASP A 71 -11.31 2.49 10.68
C ASP A 71 -10.06 2.78 9.85
N LYS A 72 -9.26 1.75 9.58
CA LYS A 72 -8.09 1.86 8.71
C LYS A 72 -8.49 2.25 7.28
N TYR A 73 -9.43 1.53 6.68
CA TYR A 73 -9.88 1.84 5.32
C TYR A 73 -10.61 3.18 5.25
N GLN A 74 -11.35 3.57 6.28
CA GLN A 74 -11.99 4.88 6.34
C GLN A 74 -10.94 5.99 6.37
N ALA A 75 -9.92 5.89 7.23
CA ALA A 75 -8.84 6.88 7.29
C ALA A 75 -8.08 6.98 5.96
N GLU A 76 -7.87 5.84 5.29
CA GLU A 76 -7.25 5.81 3.97
C GLU A 76 -8.14 6.51 2.92
N ILE A 77 -9.45 6.21 2.89
CA ILE A 77 -10.40 6.89 2.00
C ILE A 77 -10.39 8.41 2.25
N ASP A 78 -10.46 8.84 3.51
CA ASP A 78 -10.44 10.26 3.87
C ASP A 78 -9.16 10.95 3.39
N GLN A 79 -8.01 10.25 3.46
CA GLN A 79 -6.73 10.74 2.94
C GLN A 79 -6.75 10.86 1.41
N TRP A 80 -7.29 9.86 0.70
CA TRP A 80 -7.44 9.90 -0.75
C TRP A 80 -8.38 11.03 -1.20
N GLU A 81 -9.48 11.24 -0.47
CA GLU A 81 -10.41 12.34 -0.73
C GLU A 81 -9.73 13.70 -0.54
N LEU A 82 -8.98 13.88 0.54
CA LEU A 82 -8.21 15.10 0.80
C LEU A 82 -7.21 15.39 -0.34
N LEU A 83 -6.40 14.40 -0.71
CA LEU A 83 -5.43 14.54 -1.80
C LEU A 83 -6.10 14.87 -3.13
N SER A 84 -7.21 14.19 -3.44
CA SER A 84 -7.97 14.43 -4.67
C SER A 84 -8.55 15.85 -4.71
N SER A 85 -9.06 16.35 -3.58
CA SER A 85 -9.60 17.71 -3.47
C SER A 85 -8.52 18.76 -3.68
N MET A 86 -7.33 18.54 -3.12
CA MET A 86 -6.17 19.42 -3.26
C MET A 86 -5.67 19.45 -4.71
N LEU A 87 -5.55 18.29 -5.36
CA LEU A 87 -5.19 18.21 -6.78
C LEU A 87 -6.19 18.96 -7.66
N ARG A 88 -7.50 18.76 -7.45
CA ARG A 88 -8.54 19.44 -8.20
C ARG A 88 -8.54 20.96 -7.96
N ALA A 89 -8.22 21.41 -6.75
CA ALA A 89 -8.05 22.82 -6.43
C ALA A 89 -6.81 23.43 -7.12
N MET A 90 -5.69 22.71 -7.17
CA MET A 90 -4.50 23.13 -7.91
C MET A 90 -4.76 23.23 -9.41
N GLU A 91 -5.44 22.24 -9.98
CA GLU A 91 -5.85 22.26 -11.39
C GLU A 91 -6.78 23.45 -11.70
N GLY A 92 -7.75 23.73 -10.81
CA GLY A 92 -8.61 24.90 -10.93
C GLY A 92 -7.83 26.22 -10.95
N ARG A 93 -6.86 26.38 -10.04
CA ARG A 93 -5.97 27.56 -10.02
C ARG A 93 -5.10 27.67 -11.28
N ALA A 94 -4.55 26.55 -11.75
CA ALA A 94 -3.73 26.54 -12.97
C ALA A 94 -4.55 26.97 -14.19
N ARG A 95 -5.77 26.44 -14.35
CA ARG A 95 -6.69 26.84 -15.42
C ARG A 95 -7.09 28.32 -15.32
N GLN A 96 -7.36 28.81 -14.13
CA GLN A 96 -7.69 30.22 -13.92
C GLN A 96 -6.53 31.14 -14.32
N LEU A 97 -5.29 30.81 -13.94
CA LEU A 97 -4.10 31.56 -14.33
C LEU A 97 -3.88 31.52 -15.85
N GLN A 98 -4.15 30.39 -16.50
CA GLN A 98 -4.07 30.27 -17.95
C GLN A 98 -5.11 31.16 -18.63
N GLN A 99 -6.37 31.13 -18.17
CA GLN A 99 -7.43 32.00 -18.71
C GLN A 99 -7.09 33.48 -18.55
N GLN A 100 -6.59 33.89 -17.37
CA GLN A 100 -6.16 35.28 -17.17
C GLN A 100 -5.06 35.70 -18.14
N ARG A 101 -4.07 34.83 -18.41
CA ARG A 101 -3.01 35.12 -19.39
C ARG A 101 -3.56 35.23 -20.81
N GLU A 102 -4.49 34.36 -21.19
CA GLU A 102 -5.13 34.39 -22.51
C GLU A 102 -5.98 35.66 -22.68
N GLU A 103 -6.74 36.06 -21.65
CA GLU A 103 -7.50 37.31 -21.64
C GLU A 103 -6.60 38.55 -21.70
N GLU A 104 -5.50 38.59 -20.94
CA GLU A 104 -4.51 39.68 -21.00
C GLU A 104 -3.83 39.76 -22.37
N GLN A 105 -3.54 38.63 -23.01
CA GLN A 105 -2.97 38.62 -24.36
C GLN A 105 -3.99 39.13 -25.39
N GLN A 106 -5.25 38.67 -25.31
CA GLN A 106 -6.32 39.15 -26.19
C GLN A 106 -6.51 40.66 -26.04
N GLN A 107 -6.55 41.18 -24.81
CA GLN A 107 -6.66 42.62 -24.57
C GLN A 107 -5.48 43.40 -25.15
N ARG A 108 -4.24 42.92 -25.00
CA ARG A 108 -3.06 43.56 -25.62
C ARG A 108 -3.16 43.56 -27.14
N THR A 109 -3.54 42.44 -27.75
CA THR A 109 -3.68 42.34 -29.20
C THR A 109 -4.80 43.26 -29.71
N GLU A 110 -5.95 43.31 -29.03
CA GLU A 110 -7.05 44.21 -29.37
C GLU A 110 -6.67 45.70 -29.22
N GLU A 111 -5.89 46.05 -28.19
CA GLU A 111 -5.39 47.41 -27.99
C GLU A 111 -4.37 47.80 -29.07
N GLU A 112 -3.46 46.89 -29.42
CA GLU A 112 -2.47 47.09 -30.48
C GLU A 112 -3.13 47.23 -31.86
N GLU A 113 -4.17 46.44 -32.16
CA GLU A 113 -4.98 46.59 -33.37
C GLU A 113 -5.77 47.92 -33.41
N ARG A 114 -6.32 48.38 -32.27
CA ARG A 114 -6.93 49.71 -32.16
C ARG A 114 -5.93 50.85 -32.40
N GLN A 115 -4.73 50.74 -31.84
CA GLN A 115 -3.68 51.75 -32.06
C GLN A 115 -3.20 51.75 -33.52
N LYS A 116 -3.08 50.58 -34.15
CA LYS A 116 -2.70 50.44 -35.56
C LYS A 116 -3.75 50.96 -36.54
N THR A 117 -5.04 50.80 -36.22
CA THR A 117 -6.15 51.36 -37.01
C THR A 117 -6.32 52.87 -36.82
N ALA A 118 -5.91 53.43 -35.67
CA ALA A 118 -5.89 54.87 -35.43
C ALA A 118 -4.67 55.60 -36.05
N SER A 119 -3.56 54.90 -36.33
CA SER A 119 -2.32 55.47 -36.85
C SER A 119 -2.16 55.39 -38.38
N SER A 120 -3.22 55.04 -39.12
CA SER A 120 -3.19 54.97 -40.59
C SER A 120 -3.37 56.36 -41.22
N ASP A 121 -2.34 57.19 -41.12
CA ASP A 121 -2.08 58.31 -42.04
C ASP A 121 -0.56 58.47 -42.20
N GLY A 122 -0.03 57.96 -43.33
CA GLY A 122 1.30 58.29 -43.83
C GLY A 122 2.22 57.08 -44.13
N PRO A 123 2.65 56.86 -45.39
CA PRO A 123 3.71 55.91 -45.70
C PRO A 123 5.07 56.60 -45.68
N SER A 124 6.02 56.07 -44.92
CA SER A 124 7.44 56.28 -45.21
C SER A 124 8.21 55.02 -44.91
N ALA A 125 8.64 54.35 -45.98
CA ALA A 125 9.67 53.34 -45.95
C ALA A 125 10.96 53.95 -45.37
N LEU A 126 11.55 53.26 -44.39
CA LEU A 126 12.98 53.14 -44.10
C LEU A 126 13.11 52.63 -42.66
N GLU A 127 13.54 51.39 -42.51
CA GLU A 127 14.88 51.04 -42.02
C GLU A 127 14.86 49.60 -41.51
N ILE A 128 15.61 48.76 -42.22
CA ILE A 128 16.06 47.46 -41.75
C ILE A 128 17.07 47.76 -40.65
N GLN A 129 16.69 47.62 -39.38
CA GLN A 129 17.68 47.52 -38.31
C GLN A 129 17.14 46.79 -37.08
N GLY A 130 17.68 45.59 -36.88
CA GLY A 130 17.97 45.00 -35.56
C GLY A 130 16.78 44.64 -34.68
N SER A 131 16.27 43.42 -34.80
CA SER A 131 15.51 42.77 -33.73
C SER A 131 15.67 41.25 -33.81
N ASP A 132 16.91 40.79 -33.74
CA ASP A 132 17.23 39.37 -33.51
C ASP A 132 17.68 39.21 -32.05
N SER A 133 16.78 39.53 -31.10
CA SER A 133 17.11 39.60 -29.67
C SER A 133 16.00 39.07 -28.75
N GLY A 134 15.12 38.20 -29.27
CA GLY A 134 14.09 37.52 -28.47
C GLY A 134 14.28 36.00 -28.39
N CYS A 135 14.65 35.36 -29.51
CA CYS A 135 14.72 33.89 -29.59
C CYS A 135 15.94 33.27 -28.89
N GLY A 136 17.08 33.98 -28.84
CA GLY A 136 18.29 33.45 -28.17
C GLY A 136 18.13 33.29 -26.65
N SER A 137 17.45 34.26 -26.00
CA SER A 137 17.28 34.26 -24.55
C SER A 137 16.35 33.15 -24.04
N LEU A 138 15.30 32.81 -24.79
CA LEU A 138 14.36 31.74 -24.40
C LEU A 138 15.02 30.35 -24.53
N VAL A 139 15.83 30.15 -25.57
CA VAL A 139 16.57 28.90 -25.77
C VAL A 139 17.60 28.70 -24.66
N ASP A 140 18.34 29.76 -24.28
CA ASP A 140 19.28 29.70 -23.17
C ASP A 140 18.60 29.44 -21.82
N GLU A 141 17.42 30.02 -21.58
CA GLU A 141 16.61 29.76 -20.37
C GLU A 141 16.13 28.30 -20.30
N LEU A 142 15.63 27.76 -21.43
CA LEU A 142 15.22 26.36 -21.53
C LEU A 142 16.41 25.40 -21.35
N LEU A 143 17.59 25.76 -21.87
CA LEU A 143 18.80 24.99 -21.68
C LEU A 143 19.19 24.94 -20.19
N LEU A 144 19.17 26.10 -19.52
CA LEU A 144 19.45 26.21 -18.09
C LEU A 144 18.45 25.39 -17.24
N GLN A 145 17.18 25.37 -17.64
CA GLN A 145 16.15 24.57 -16.98
C GLN A 145 16.38 23.06 -17.16
N VAL A 146 16.78 22.63 -18.36
CA VAL A 146 17.12 21.22 -18.63
C VAL A 146 18.33 20.78 -17.82
N ASP A 147 19.36 21.63 -17.71
CA ASP A 147 20.54 21.34 -16.88
C ASP A 147 20.18 21.24 -15.39
N ALA A 148 19.31 22.13 -14.89
CA ALA A 148 18.80 22.06 -13.53
C ALA A 148 17.97 20.77 -13.28
N HIS A 149 17.13 20.38 -14.23
CA HIS A 149 16.37 19.14 -14.14
C HIS A 149 17.27 17.89 -14.21
N ALA A 150 18.33 17.93 -15.02
CA ALA A 150 19.32 16.85 -15.09
C ALA A 150 20.05 16.65 -13.76
N ALA A 151 20.39 17.75 -13.06
CA ALA A 151 20.97 17.68 -11.72
C ALA A 151 20.01 17.03 -10.71
N ILE A 152 18.73 17.43 -10.69
CA ILE A 152 17.71 16.83 -9.82
C ILE A 152 17.53 15.34 -10.09
N ILE A 153 17.49 14.94 -11.38
CA ILE A 153 17.40 13.52 -11.75
C ILE A 153 18.63 12.77 -11.23
N GLY A 154 19.82 13.34 -11.37
CA GLY A 154 21.06 12.77 -10.83
C GLY A 154 21.00 12.54 -9.32
N ASP A 155 20.51 13.53 -8.57
CA ASP A 155 20.35 13.44 -7.12
C ASP A 155 19.36 12.35 -6.72
N VAL A 156 18.22 12.27 -7.40
CA VAL A 156 17.20 11.23 -7.15
C VAL A 156 17.74 9.84 -7.50
N SER A 157 18.46 9.70 -8.61
CA SER A 157 19.10 8.45 -8.99
C SER A 157 20.13 7.99 -7.94
N SER A 158 20.96 8.92 -7.43
CA SER A 158 21.92 8.61 -6.36
C SER A 158 21.23 8.15 -5.07
N LEU A 159 20.08 8.74 -4.73
CA LEU A 159 19.29 8.31 -3.58
C LEU A 159 18.73 6.90 -3.77
N CYS A 160 18.22 6.59 -4.96
CA CYS A 160 17.76 5.25 -5.32
C CYS A 160 18.90 4.23 -5.25
N ASP A 161 20.08 4.54 -5.77
CA ASP A 161 21.25 3.66 -5.69
C ASP A 161 21.65 3.38 -4.23
N THR A 162 21.57 4.41 -3.38
CA THR A 162 21.86 4.28 -1.95
C THR A 162 20.81 3.40 -1.25
N ALA A 163 19.53 3.59 -1.55
CA ALA A 163 18.46 2.78 -1.01
C ALA A 163 18.60 1.31 -1.45
N ASP A 164 18.91 1.06 -2.72
CA ASP A 164 19.16 -0.28 -3.25
C ASP A 164 20.36 -0.94 -2.58
N ALA A 165 21.43 -0.19 -2.30
CA ALA A 165 22.58 -0.72 -1.58
C ALA A 165 22.23 -1.14 -0.15
N LEU A 166 21.46 -0.32 0.58
CA LEU A 166 21.00 -0.66 1.94
C LEU A 166 20.07 -1.88 1.94
N CYS A 167 19.14 -1.95 0.99
CA CYS A 167 18.25 -3.09 0.83
C CYS A 167 19.03 -4.38 0.55
N LYS A 168 20.03 -4.32 -0.35
CA LYS A 168 20.90 -5.47 -0.63
C LYS A 168 21.71 -5.90 0.58
N GLU A 169 22.26 -4.95 1.34
CA GLU A 169 23.02 -5.25 2.56
C GLU A 169 22.13 -5.91 3.62
N GLU A 170 20.90 -5.44 3.81
CA GLU A 170 19.93 -6.07 4.72
C GLU A 170 19.49 -7.45 4.24
N GLU A 171 19.25 -7.63 2.94
CA GLU A 171 18.91 -8.92 2.34
C GLU A 171 20.06 -9.93 2.51
N GLU A 172 21.31 -9.51 2.30
CA GLU A 172 22.50 -10.33 2.54
C GLU A 172 22.67 -10.68 4.02
N GLN A 173 22.27 -9.81 4.96
CA GLN A 173 22.28 -10.12 6.39
C GLN A 173 21.20 -11.13 6.80
N ILE A 174 20.01 -11.03 6.21
CA ILE A 174 18.86 -11.88 6.56
C ILE A 174 18.92 -13.24 5.85
N THR A 175 19.50 -13.30 4.65
CA THR A 175 19.60 -14.53 3.84
C THR A 175 20.24 -15.70 4.61
N PRO A 176 21.39 -15.57 5.30
CA PRO A 176 21.98 -16.64 6.09
C PRO A 176 21.10 -17.09 7.27
N LEU A 177 20.32 -16.18 7.87
CA LEU A 177 19.41 -16.50 8.99
C LEU A 177 18.23 -17.37 8.52
N PHE A 178 17.74 -17.14 7.30
CA PHE A 178 16.64 -17.91 6.71
C PHE A 178 17.10 -19.21 6.05
N PHE A 179 18.22 -19.17 5.30
CA PHE A 179 18.73 -20.32 4.55
C PHE A 179 19.73 -21.19 5.33
N GLY A 180 20.23 -20.71 6.48
CA GLY A 180 21.09 -21.48 7.40
C GLY A 180 20.32 -22.42 8.33
N ILE A 181 18.98 -22.43 8.28
CA ILE A 181 18.18 -23.35 9.08
C ILE A 181 18.23 -24.75 8.43
N PRO A 182 18.66 -25.81 9.14
CA PRO A 182 18.78 -27.16 8.58
C PRO A 182 17.45 -27.79 8.15
N ILE A 183 16.32 -27.13 8.43
CA ILE A 183 14.99 -27.50 7.93
C ILE A 183 14.91 -27.40 6.40
N CYS A 184 15.74 -26.55 5.78
CA CYS A 184 15.85 -26.41 4.32
C CYS A 184 16.90 -27.32 3.68
N SER A 185 17.45 -28.30 4.41
CA SER A 185 18.22 -29.37 3.79
C SER A 185 17.32 -30.22 2.88
N SER A 186 17.94 -30.88 1.88
CA SER A 186 17.23 -31.74 0.93
C SER A 186 16.18 -32.58 1.66
N PRO A 187 14.90 -32.60 1.24
CA PRO A 187 13.84 -33.34 1.94
C PRO A 187 14.21 -34.81 2.20
N ARG A 188 15.11 -35.36 1.39
CA ARG A 188 15.65 -36.73 1.54
C ARG A 188 16.58 -36.90 2.75
N GLU A 189 17.33 -35.89 3.15
CA GLU A 189 18.18 -35.95 4.35
C GLU A 189 17.33 -35.90 5.62
N LEU A 190 16.33 -35.01 5.65
CA LEU A 190 15.40 -34.88 6.78
C LEU A 190 14.59 -36.17 7.02
N MET A 191 14.18 -36.86 5.95
CA MET A 191 13.52 -38.16 6.07
C MET A 191 14.44 -39.28 6.59
N ARG A 192 15.75 -39.22 6.35
CA ARG A 192 16.71 -40.21 6.89
C ARG A 192 16.98 -39.98 8.38
N SER A 193 16.99 -38.74 8.84
CA SER A 193 17.20 -38.38 10.25
C SER A 193 16.04 -38.79 11.17
N LEU A 194 14.85 -38.98 10.60
CA LEU A 194 13.63 -39.34 11.31
C LEU A 194 13.38 -40.86 11.40
N GLN A 195 14.26 -41.67 10.81
CA GLN A 195 14.23 -43.12 11.00
C GLN A 195 15.00 -43.50 12.27
N TRP A 196 14.26 -43.52 13.39
CA TRP A 196 14.61 -44.27 14.60
C TRP A 196 13.91 -45.63 14.59
#